data_AF-A0A1Y1KNI5-F1
#
_entry.id   AF-A0A1Y1KNI5-F1
#
_cell.length_a   1.000
_cell.length_b   1.000
_cell.length_c   1.000
_cell.angle_alpha   90.00
_cell.angle_beta   90.00
_cell.angle_gamma   90.00
#
_symmetry.space_group_name_H-M   'P 1'
#
loop_
_entity.id
_entity.type
_entity.pdbx_description
1 polymer ?
#
loop_
_entity_poly.entity_id
_entity_poly.type
_entity_poly.pdbx_seq_one_letter_code
_entity_poly.pdbx_strand_id
1 'polypeptide(L)'
;MFRVGDMRKSHIIEAHVRSQLIKHKVTKEGENLPFYQSELKIGCDGEEDKIFFIWPTTIVHKIDETSPLYNMSATDLLRERFEIVVILEGVIESTGMTTQARSSYLPSEILWGHRFQPLVSFKKETGEYEVDYALFNNTVEVDTPLCSAKQLDQHRTMFNHDLDLTTHCRRSR
;
A
#
# COMPACT_ATOMS: atom_id res chain seq x y z
N MET A 1 -0.35 -2.62 1.04
CA MET A 1 0.42 -1.82 2.02
C MET A 1 1.74 -2.54 2.27
N PHE A 2 2.82 -1.82 2.53
CA PHE A 2 4.10 -2.39 2.96
C PHE A 2 4.75 -1.47 3.99
N ARG A 3 5.71 -1.98 4.76
CA ARG A 3 6.38 -1.21 5.82
C ARG A 3 7.83 -0.93 5.44
N VAL A 4 8.25 0.30 5.70
CA VAL A 4 9.64 0.72 5.58
C VAL A 4 10.14 1.12 6.96
N GLY A 5 11.39 0.80 7.28
CA GLY A 5 12.03 1.14 8.55
C GLY A 5 13.53 1.28 8.38
N ASP A 6 14.14 2.21 9.12
CA ASP A 6 15.58 2.37 9.15
C ASP A 6 16.15 1.65 10.37
N MET A 7 17.04 0.69 10.13
CA MET A 7 17.76 -0.01 11.20
C MET A 7 19.08 0.68 11.56
N ARG A 8 19.47 1.74 10.85
CA ARG A 8 20.70 2.50 11.10
C ARG A 8 20.46 3.56 12.18
N LYS A 9 21.56 3.99 12.80
CA LYS A 9 21.56 5.11 13.75
C LYS A 9 21.56 6.48 13.07
N SER A 10 22.00 6.54 11.82
CA SER A 10 22.02 7.76 11.00
C SER A 10 20.66 7.97 10.36
N HIS A 11 20.19 9.21 10.24
CA HIS A 11 18.94 9.48 9.55
C HIS A 11 19.09 9.47 8.02
N ILE A 12 18.02 9.10 7.33
CA ILE A 12 17.87 9.29 5.89
C ILE A 12 17.00 10.54 5.68
N ILE A 13 17.61 11.59 5.12
CA ILE A 13 16.99 12.86 4.81
C ILE A 13 16.41 12.79 3.39
N GLU A 14 15.34 13.53 3.12
CA GLU A 14 14.65 13.57 1.83
C GLU A 14 14.25 12.16 1.35
N ALA A 15 13.81 11.32 2.29
CA ALA A 15 13.37 9.98 1.97
C ALA A 15 12.09 10.03 1.10
N HIS A 16 12.13 9.37 -0.04
CA HIS A 16 10.97 9.15 -0.89
C HIS A 16 10.88 7.69 -1.31
N VAL A 17 9.66 7.21 -1.44
CA VAL A 17 9.37 5.83 -1.82
C VAL A 17 8.81 5.84 -3.23
N ARG A 18 9.09 4.80 -3.99
CA ARG A 18 8.46 4.52 -5.28
C ARG A 18 8.06 3.06 -5.35
N SER A 19 7.00 2.77 -6.09
CA SER A 19 6.51 1.41 -6.28
C SER A 19 6.15 1.17 -7.74
N GLN A 20 6.62 0.06 -8.29
CA GLN A 20 6.35 -0.34 -9.67
C GLN A 20 5.76 -1.74 -9.72
N LEU A 21 4.68 -1.89 -10.48
CA LEU A 21 4.10 -3.17 -10.84
C LEU A 21 4.70 -3.63 -12.16
N ILE A 22 5.38 -4.76 -12.14
CA ILE A 22 5.93 -5.43 -13.32
C ILE A 22 5.01 -6.60 -13.67
N LYS A 23 4.44 -6.59 -14.87
CA LYS A 23 3.61 -7.71 -15.34
C LYS A 23 3.69 -7.89 -16.85
N HIS A 24 3.28 -9.06 -17.30
CA HIS A 24 3.06 -9.32 -18.72
C HIS A 24 1.84 -8.51 -19.21
N LYS A 25 1.97 -7.89 -20.38
CA LYS A 25 0.86 -7.14 -21.01
C LYS A 25 0.91 -7.32 -22.52
N VAL A 26 -0.24 -7.59 -23.13
CA VAL A 26 -0.41 -7.54 -24.58
C VAL A 26 -1.13 -6.23 -24.93
N THR A 27 -0.59 -5.46 -25.86
CA THR A 27 -1.22 -4.20 -26.31
C THR A 27 -2.41 -4.48 -27.22
N LYS A 28 -3.22 -3.46 -27.51
CA LYS A 28 -4.39 -3.62 -28.40
C LYS A 28 -3.96 -3.94 -29.83
N GLU A 29 -2.75 -3.54 -30.18
CA GLU A 29 -2.08 -3.73 -31.45
C GLU A 29 -1.45 -5.14 -31.57
N GLY A 30 -1.50 -5.94 -30.50
CA GLY A 30 -0.96 -7.30 -30.47
C GLY A 30 0.52 -7.40 -30.10
N GLU A 31 1.14 -6.30 -29.67
CA GLU A 31 2.52 -6.32 -29.19
C GLU A 31 2.60 -6.97 -27.80
N ASN A 32 3.56 -7.87 -27.63
CA ASN A 32 3.79 -8.57 -26.38
C ASN A 32 4.86 -7.87 -25.55
N LEU A 33 4.49 -7.34 -24.38
CA LEU A 33 5.37 -6.67 -23.44
C LEU A 33 5.60 -7.59 -22.22
N PRO A 34 6.70 -8.37 -22.17
CA PRO A 34 6.93 -9.33 -21.10
C PRO A 34 7.16 -8.69 -19.72
N PHE A 35 7.77 -7.51 -19.68
CA PHE A 35 8.12 -6.79 -18.45
C PHE A 35 7.51 -5.39 -18.46
N TYR A 36 6.20 -5.29 -18.69
CA TYR A 36 5.52 -4.00 -18.67
C TYR A 36 5.51 -3.43 -17.25
N GLN A 37 6.11 -2.26 -17.09
CA GLN A 37 6.23 -1.57 -15.80
C GLN A 37 5.14 -0.51 -15.69
N SER A 38 4.39 -0.55 -14.60
CA SER A 38 3.31 0.40 -14.28
C SER A 38 3.59 1.01 -12.92
N GLU A 39 3.61 2.33 -12.81
CA GLU A 39 3.80 2.97 -11.51
C GLU A 39 2.56 2.80 -10.62
N LEU A 40 2.78 2.49 -9.34
CA LEU A 40 1.75 2.43 -8.32
C LEU A 40 1.83 3.70 -7.48
N LYS A 41 0.79 4.53 -7.53
CA LYS A 41 0.69 5.74 -6.70
C LYS A 41 0.69 5.38 -5.21
N ILE A 42 1.64 5.88 -4.46
CA ILE A 42 1.73 5.60 -3.03
C ILE A 42 1.62 6.89 -2.24
N GLY A 43 1.26 6.76 -0.97
CA GLY A 43 1.18 7.90 -0.07
C GLY A 43 1.36 7.49 1.37
N CYS A 44 1.67 8.49 2.19
CA CYS A 44 1.69 8.42 3.65
C CYS A 44 0.89 9.61 4.19
N ASP A 45 -0.22 9.35 4.88
CA ASP A 45 -0.99 10.33 5.66
C ASP A 45 -1.29 11.70 4.98
N GLY A 46 -1.34 11.76 3.65
CA GLY A 46 -1.79 12.93 2.88
C GLY A 46 -0.76 13.55 1.93
N GLU A 47 0.55 13.28 2.08
CA GLU A 47 1.57 13.70 1.11
C GLU A 47 1.90 12.59 0.11
N GLU A 48 2.12 13.00 -1.16
CA GLU A 48 2.52 12.10 -2.24
C GLU A 48 4.02 11.81 -2.16
N ASP A 49 4.38 10.52 -2.10
CA ASP A 49 5.71 9.90 -2.21
C ASP A 49 6.82 10.27 -1.21
N LYS A 50 6.77 11.45 -0.58
CA LYS A 50 7.73 11.88 0.45
C LYS A 50 7.34 11.34 1.81
N ILE A 51 8.31 10.84 2.55
CA ILE A 51 8.10 10.31 3.90
C ILE A 51 9.00 10.99 4.92
N PHE A 52 8.41 11.35 6.05
CA PHE A 52 9.18 11.76 7.22
C PHE A 52 9.69 10.51 7.94
N PHE A 53 10.91 10.10 7.62
CA PHE A 53 11.43 8.77 7.97
C PHE A 53 12.22 8.76 9.29
N ILE A 54 11.52 9.04 10.41
CA ILE A 54 12.08 8.94 11.76
C ILE A 54 11.80 7.58 12.40
N TRP A 55 10.61 7.02 12.14
CA TRP A 55 10.19 5.73 12.65
C TRP A 55 9.68 4.84 11.51
N PRO A 56 9.52 3.52 11.75
CA PRO A 56 8.89 2.63 10.78
C PRO A 56 7.52 3.13 10.30
N THR A 57 7.41 3.39 9.01
CA THR A 57 6.22 3.97 8.38
C THR A 57 5.55 2.94 7.47
N THR A 58 4.22 2.93 7.48
CA THR A 58 3.44 2.05 6.59
C THR A 58 3.07 2.81 5.34
N ILE A 59 3.56 2.34 4.19
CA ILE A 59 3.28 2.91 2.88
C ILE A 59 2.02 2.28 2.31
N VAL A 60 1.13 3.14 1.83
CA VAL A 60 -0.19 2.74 1.33
C VAL A 60 -0.31 3.08 -0.16
N HIS A 61 -0.58 2.06 -0.96
CA HIS A 61 -1.13 2.25 -2.31
C HIS A 61 -2.65 2.14 -2.20
N LYS A 62 -3.36 3.23 -2.50
CA LYS A 62 -4.82 3.20 -2.59
C LYS A 62 -5.21 2.59 -3.93
N ILE A 63 -5.96 1.48 -3.89
CA ILE A 63 -6.50 0.85 -5.09
C ILE A 63 -7.76 1.62 -5.50
N ASP A 64 -7.58 2.56 -6.42
CA ASP A 64 -8.65 3.35 -7.04
C ASP A 64 -8.87 2.94 -8.51
N GLU A 65 -9.76 3.62 -9.23
CA GLU A 65 -10.06 3.35 -10.65
C GLU A 65 -8.85 3.46 -11.58
N THR A 66 -7.83 4.23 -11.17
CA THR A 66 -6.59 4.42 -11.94
C THR A 66 -5.55 3.36 -11.62
N SER A 67 -5.72 2.61 -10.53
CA SER A 67 -4.81 1.55 -10.12
C SER A 67 -4.87 0.37 -11.09
N PRO A 68 -3.71 -0.20 -11.49
CA PRO A 68 -3.67 -1.41 -12.30
C PRO A 68 -4.17 -2.66 -11.55
N LEU A 69 -4.42 -2.55 -10.24
CA LEU A 69 -4.96 -3.60 -9.38
C LEU A 69 -6.49 -3.48 -9.16
N TYR A 70 -7.15 -2.48 -9.75
CA TYR A 70 -8.56 -2.16 -9.48
C TYR A 70 -9.55 -3.31 -9.75
N ASN A 71 -9.28 -4.10 -10.78
CA ASN A 71 -10.13 -5.23 -11.18
C ASN A 71 -9.75 -6.55 -10.48
N MET A 72 -8.73 -6.56 -9.63
CA MET A 72 -8.20 -7.78 -9.03
C MET A 72 -8.96 -8.17 -7.76
N SER A 73 -9.47 -9.41 -7.72
CA SER A 73 -10.07 -10.01 -6.51
C SER A 73 -9.05 -10.81 -5.69
N ALA A 74 -9.44 -11.23 -4.48
CA ALA A 74 -8.60 -12.09 -3.63
C ALA A 74 -8.25 -13.42 -4.32
N THR A 75 -9.17 -13.98 -5.10
CA THR A 75 -8.94 -15.22 -5.86
C THR A 75 -8.05 -15.01 -7.07
N ASP A 76 -8.13 -13.83 -7.70
CA ASP A 76 -7.29 -13.51 -8.87
C ASP A 76 -5.84 -13.28 -8.45
N LEU A 77 -5.61 -12.68 -7.28
CA LEU A 77 -4.27 -12.49 -6.71
C LEU A 77 -3.46 -13.79 -6.66
N LEU A 78 -4.11 -14.92 -6.36
CA LEU A 78 -3.46 -16.24 -6.28
C LEU A 78 -3.10 -16.84 -7.65
N ARG A 79 -3.72 -16.35 -8.73
CA ARG A 79 -3.55 -16.88 -10.09
C ARG A 79 -2.68 -15.99 -10.97
N GLU A 80 -2.70 -14.70 -10.69
CA GLU A 80 -2.01 -13.69 -11.48
C GLU A 80 -0.48 -13.83 -11.33
N ARG A 81 0.24 -13.41 -12.37
CA ARG A 81 1.71 -13.36 -12.39
C ARG A 81 2.18 -11.94 -12.58
N PHE A 82 2.57 -11.31 -11.49
CA PHE A 82 3.19 -10.00 -11.48
C PHE A 82 4.24 -9.93 -10.38
N GLU A 83 5.00 -8.85 -10.33
CA GLU A 83 5.92 -8.55 -9.23
C GLU A 83 5.76 -7.07 -8.89
N ILE A 84 5.68 -6.76 -7.59
CA ILE A 84 5.69 -5.37 -7.12
C ILE A 84 7.09 -5.06 -6.60
N VAL A 85 7.79 -4.17 -7.27
CA VAL A 85 9.10 -3.68 -6.84
C VAL A 85 8.91 -2.39 -6.06
N VAL A 86 9.44 -2.36 -4.85
CA VAL A 86 9.45 -1.17 -3.99
C VAL A 86 10.87 -0.63 -3.89
N ILE A 87 10.99 0.69 -3.96
CA ILE A 87 12.26 1.40 -3.95
C ILE A 87 12.15 2.51 -2.91
N LEU A 88 13.07 2.51 -1.95
CA LEU A 88 13.27 3.61 -1.01
C LEU A 88 14.55 4.33 -1.41
N GLU A 89 14.46 5.62 -1.65
CA GLU A 89 15.58 6.50 -1.97
C GLU A 89 15.66 7.61 -0.91
N GLY A 90 16.87 8.10 -0.67
CA GLY A 90 17.09 9.24 0.20
C GLY A 90 18.58 9.53 0.37
N VAL A 91 18.90 10.50 1.22
CA VAL A 91 20.28 10.95 1.47
C VAL A 91 20.69 10.57 2.89
N ILE A 92 21.81 9.88 3.05
CA ILE A 92 22.33 9.52 4.38
C ILE A 92 22.92 10.77 5.03
N GLU A 93 22.35 11.22 6.15
CA GLU A 93 22.74 12.44 6.88
C GLU A 93 24.25 12.52 7.14
N SER A 94 24.88 11.43 7.59
CA SER A 94 26.28 11.43 7.99
C SER A 94 27.28 11.54 6.83
N THR A 95 26.86 11.24 5.60
CA THR A 95 27.77 11.18 4.43
C THR A 95 27.36 12.10 3.29
N GLY A 96 26.11 12.57 3.27
CA GLY A 96 25.53 13.31 2.15
C GLY A 96 25.36 12.46 0.87
N MET A 97 25.63 11.15 0.92
CA MET A 97 25.48 10.27 -0.24
C MET A 97 24.03 9.83 -0.39
N THR A 98 23.57 9.74 -1.64
CA THR A 98 22.27 9.14 -1.95
C THR A 98 22.35 7.62 -1.77
N THR A 99 21.32 7.05 -1.16
CA THR A 99 21.16 5.62 -0.96
C THR A 99 19.86 5.16 -1.59
N GLN A 100 19.86 3.93 -2.10
CA GLN A 100 18.68 3.28 -2.67
C GLN A 100 18.58 1.87 -2.11
N ALA A 101 17.50 1.61 -1.39
CA ALA A 101 17.11 0.28 -0.97
C ALA A 101 15.98 -0.23 -1.88
N ARG A 102 16.05 -1.51 -2.26
CA ARG A 102 15.05 -2.14 -3.13
C ARG A 102 14.60 -3.44 -2.50
N SER A 103 13.32 -3.73 -2.65
CA SER A 103 12.72 -5.02 -2.31
C SER A 103 11.61 -5.33 -3.32
N SER A 104 11.15 -6.56 -3.36
CA SER A 104 10.02 -6.93 -4.21
C SER A 104 9.07 -7.89 -3.51
N TYR A 105 7.84 -7.90 -4.01
CA TYR A 105 6.75 -8.75 -3.52
C TYR A 105 6.13 -9.50 -4.69
N LEU A 106 6.13 -10.82 -4.58
CA LEU A 106 5.38 -11.72 -5.43
C LEU A 106 3.92 -11.82 -4.96
N PRO A 107 2.98 -12.26 -5.81
CA PRO A 107 1.57 -12.38 -5.43
C PRO A 107 1.36 -13.33 -4.25
N SER A 108 2.21 -14.35 -4.10
CA SER A 108 2.21 -15.28 -2.98
C SER A 108 2.68 -14.67 -1.65
N GLU A 109 3.38 -13.54 -1.68
CA GLU A 109 3.87 -12.82 -0.49
C GLU A 109 2.90 -11.72 -0.05
N ILE A 110 1.90 -11.41 -0.87
CA ILE A 110 0.87 -10.42 -0.59
C ILE A 110 -0.25 -11.09 0.21
N LEU A 111 -0.37 -10.69 1.47
CA LEU A 111 -1.38 -11.22 2.37
C LEU A 111 -2.68 -10.40 2.25
N TRP A 112 -3.70 -10.97 1.61
CA TRP A 112 -5.03 -10.35 1.52
C TRP A 112 -5.73 -10.38 2.87
N GLY A 113 -6.41 -9.27 3.22
CA GLY A 113 -7.16 -9.19 4.47
C GLY A 113 -6.29 -9.17 5.72
N HIS A 114 -5.04 -8.76 5.61
CA HIS A 114 -4.14 -8.58 6.74
C HIS A 114 -3.84 -7.10 6.99
N ARG A 115 -3.56 -6.77 8.25
CA ARG A 115 -2.99 -5.48 8.66
C ARG A 115 -1.72 -5.70 9.46
N PHE A 116 -0.79 -4.76 9.39
CA PHE A 116 0.40 -4.81 10.24
C PHE A 116 0.06 -4.55 11.70
N GLN A 117 0.74 -5.26 12.61
CA GLN A 117 0.63 -5.00 14.04
C GLN A 117 1.29 -3.65 14.37
N PRO A 118 0.70 -2.85 15.29
CA PRO A 118 1.36 -1.67 15.84
C PRO A 118 2.66 -2.07 16.54
N LEU A 119 3.75 -1.36 16.25
CA LEU A 119 5.09 -1.64 16.79
C LEU A 119 5.61 -0.51 17.70
N VAL A 120 4.93 0.64 17.71
CA VAL A 120 5.28 1.77 18.56
C VAL A 120 4.46 1.68 19.83
N SER A 121 5.13 1.66 20.97
CA SER A 121 4.51 1.67 22.30
C SER A 121 5.00 2.87 23.11
N PHE A 122 4.14 3.43 23.94
CA PHE A 122 4.48 4.55 24.81
C PHE A 122 4.73 4.03 26.23
N LYS A 123 5.98 4.14 26.71
CA LYS A 123 6.36 3.76 28.06
C LYS A 123 6.00 4.90 29.02
N LYS A 124 4.89 4.74 29.75
CA LYS A 124 4.42 5.74 30.73
C LYS A 124 5.43 6.02 31.85
N GLU A 125 6.30 5.06 32.15
CA GLU A 125 7.29 5.14 33.24
C GLU A 125 8.47 6.06 32.88
N THR A 126 8.95 6.00 31.64
CA THR A 126 10.08 6.83 31.17
C THR A 126 9.62 8.05 30.37
N GLY A 127 8.37 8.06 29.89
CA GLY A 127 7.83 9.09 29.01
C GLY A 127 8.30 8.98 27.56
N GLU A 128 8.90 7.85 27.18
CA GLU A 128 9.52 7.65 25.86
C GLU A 128 8.66 6.75 24.95
N TYR A 129 8.83 6.95 23.64
CA TYR A 129 8.30 6.03 22.63
C TYR A 129 9.34 4.96 22.31
N GLU A 130 8.94 3.71 22.40
CA GLU A 130 9.77 2.56 22.05
C GLU A 130 9.22 1.86 20.82
N VAL A 131 10.12 1.49 19.92
CA VAL A 131 9.85 0.83 18.65
C VAL A 131 10.31 -0.63 18.79
N ASP A 132 9.37 -1.56 18.85
CA ASP A 132 9.68 -2.99 18.88
C ASP A 132 9.83 -3.56 17.47
N TYR A 133 11.07 -3.71 17.02
CA TYR A 133 11.38 -4.27 15.70
C TYR A 133 11.06 -5.77 15.58
N ALA A 134 10.84 -6.50 16.67
CA ALA A 134 10.39 -7.89 16.60
C ALA A 134 8.98 -7.99 15.98
N LEU A 135 8.16 -6.95 16.14
CA LEU A 135 6.81 -6.86 15.57
C LEU A 135 6.79 -6.26 14.16
N PHE A 136 7.94 -5.91 13.59
CA PHE A 136 8.01 -5.17 12.32
C PHE A 136 7.33 -5.91 11.16
N ASN A 137 7.51 -7.23 11.08
CA ASN A 137 6.90 -8.06 10.04
C ASN A 137 5.57 -8.71 10.47
N ASN A 138 5.15 -8.53 11.72
CA ASN A 138 3.96 -9.20 12.23
C ASN A 138 2.69 -8.60 11.63
N THR A 139 1.79 -9.47 11.19
CA THR A 139 0.48 -9.11 10.65
C THR A 139 -0.61 -9.86 11.37
N VAL A 140 -1.81 -9.28 11.38
CA VAL A 140 -3.02 -9.88 11.94
C VAL A 140 -4.11 -9.90 10.88
N GLU A 141 -4.88 -10.98 10.87
CA GLU A 141 -6.05 -11.14 10.02
C GLU A 141 -7.15 -10.13 10.40
N VAL A 142 -7.83 -9.59 9.40
CA VAL A 142 -8.92 -8.64 9.55
C VAL A 142 -10.01 -8.98 8.53
N ASP A 143 -11.26 -8.91 8.98
CA ASP A 143 -12.41 -9.13 8.11
C ASP A 143 -12.40 -8.09 6.97
N THR A 144 -12.20 -8.58 5.75
CA THR A 144 -11.96 -7.78 4.56
C THR A 144 -12.71 -8.41 3.38
N PRO A 145 -13.43 -7.61 2.56
CA PRO A 145 -14.13 -8.15 1.41
C PRO A 145 -13.17 -8.87 0.45
N LEU A 146 -13.63 -10.00 -0.10
CA LEU A 146 -12.86 -10.82 -1.04
C LEU A 146 -13.03 -10.38 -2.50
N CYS A 147 -13.97 -9.46 -2.75
CA CYS A 147 -14.25 -8.91 -4.07
C CYS A 147 -13.18 -7.90 -4.50
N SER A 148 -13.12 -7.61 -5.81
CA SER A 148 -12.21 -6.57 -6.30
C SER A 148 -12.66 -5.18 -5.85
N ALA A 149 -11.73 -4.22 -5.88
CA ALA A 149 -12.04 -2.82 -5.54
C ALA A 149 -13.18 -2.27 -6.42
N LYS A 150 -13.18 -2.63 -7.72
CA LYS A 150 -14.28 -2.29 -8.63
C LYS A 150 -15.63 -2.83 -8.19
N GLN A 151 -15.70 -4.11 -7.82
CA GLN A 151 -16.95 -4.72 -7.35
C GLN A 151 -17.43 -4.05 -6.05
N LEU A 152 -16.50 -3.72 -5.16
CA LEU A 152 -16.80 -3.02 -3.91
C LEU A 152 -17.38 -1.63 -4.16
N ASP A 153 -16.80 -0.86 -5.09
CA ASP A 153 -17.27 0.49 -5.42
C ASP A 153 -18.63 0.47 -6.13
N GLN A 154 -18.88 -0.52 -6.99
CA GLN A 154 -20.20 -0.76 -7.59
C GLN A 154 -21.26 -1.05 -6.52
N HIS A 155 -20.93 -1.93 -5.56
CA HIS A 155 -21.83 -2.27 -4.47
C HIS A 155 -22.11 -1.05 -3.59
N ARG A 156 -21.08 -0.28 -3.23
CA ARG A 156 -21.25 0.99 -2.47
C ARG A 156 -22.16 1.98 -3.20
N THR A 157 -22.01 2.12 -4.51
CA THR A 157 -22.83 3.03 -5.31
C THR A 157 -24.30 2.60 -5.33
N MET A 158 -24.57 1.29 -5.47
CA MET A 158 -25.94 0.76 -5.42
C MET A 158 -26.59 0.98 -4.05
N PHE A 159 -25.87 0.66 -2.97
CA PHE A 159 -26.38 0.85 -1.59
C PHE A 159 -26.67 2.33 -1.28
N ASN A 160 -25.82 3.25 -1.72
CA ASN A 160 -26.05 4.68 -1.53
C ASN A 160 -27.28 5.17 -2.32
N HIS A 161 -27.52 4.63 -3.51
CA HIS A 161 -28.70 4.97 -4.32
C HIS A 161 -30.02 4.52 -3.65
N ASP A 162 -30.04 3.32 -3.05
CA ASP A 162 -31.20 2.82 -2.31
C ASP A 162 -31.48 3.63 -1.03
N LEU A 163 -30.44 4.11 -0.35
CA LEU A 163 -30.56 5.01 0.80
C LEU A 163 -31.13 6.38 0.39
N ASP A 164 -30.71 6.95 -0.73
CA ASP A 164 -31.25 8.23 -1.21
C ASP A 164 -32.73 8.11 -1.61
N LEU A 165 -33.12 7.01 -2.27
CA LEU A 165 -34.52 6.72 -2.63
C LEU A 165 -35.43 6.55 -1.41
N THR A 166 -34.96 5.86 -0.37
CA THR A 166 -35.73 5.70 0.88
C THR A 166 -35.82 6.99 1.69
N THR A 167 -34.80 7.85 1.63
CA THR A 167 -34.82 9.15 2.30
C THR A 167 -35.74 10.15 1.60
N HIS A 168 -35.81 10.10 0.26
CA HIS A 168 -36.73 10.94 -0.52
C HIS A 168 -38.21 10.53 -0.32
N CYS A 169 -38.50 9.23 -0.19
CA CYS A 169 -39.85 8.73 0.06
C CYS A 169 -40.37 9.05 1.49
N ARG A 170 -39.48 9.30 2.46
CA ARG A 170 -39.84 9.70 3.83
C ARG A 170 -40.09 11.21 4.01
N ARG A 171 -39.66 12.06 3.07
CA ARG A 171 -39.90 13.52 3.13
C ARG A 171 -41.15 13.97 2.37
N SER A 172 -41.87 13.07 1.69
CA SER A 172 -43.09 13.36 0.92
C SER A 172 -44.38 12.86 1.58
N ARG A 173 -44.34 12.54 2.88
CA ARG A 173 -45.52 12.30 3.74
C ARG A 173 -45.51 13.26 4.91
#